data_AF-A0A5F7ZEZ3-F1
#
_entry.id   AF-A0A5F7ZEZ3-F1
#
_cell.length_a   1.000
_cell.length_b   1.000
_cell.length_c   1.000
_cell.angle_alpha   90.00
_cell.angle_beta   90.00
_cell.angle_gamma   90.00
#
_symmetry.space_group_name_H-M   'P 1'
#
loop_
_entity.id
_entity.type
_entity.pdbx_description
1 polymer ?
#
loop_
_entity_poly.entity_id
_entity_poly.type
_entity_poly.pdbx_seq_one_letter_code
_entity_poly.pdbx_strand_id
1 'polypeptide(L)'
;MERKVDVTSRAVMEIMTKTIEYLQPNPASRAKLSMINTMSKIRGQEKGPGYPQAEALLAEAMLKFGRELGDDCNFGPALGEVGEAMRELSEVKDSLDIEVKQNFIDPLQNLHDKDLREIQHHLKKLEGRRLDFDYKKKRQGKIPDEELRQALEKFDESKEIAESSMFNLLEMDIEQVSQLSALVQAQLEYHKQAVQILQQVTVRLEERIRQASAQPRREYQPKPRMSLEFPTGDSTQPNGGLSHTGTPKPSGVQMDQPCCRALYDFEPENEGELGFKEGDIITLTNQIDENWYEGMLHGHSGFFPINYVEILVALPH
;
A
#
# COMPACT_ATOMS: atom_id res chain seq x y z
N MET A 1 31.14 27.84 14.89
CA MET A 1 31.29 26.47 14.35
C MET A 1 30.46 25.49 15.15
N GLU A 2 30.57 25.47 16.49
CA GLU A 2 29.77 24.62 17.39
C GLU A 2 28.27 24.57 17.07
N ARG A 3 27.59 25.72 16.94
CA ARG A 3 26.17 25.77 16.54
C ARG A 3 25.89 25.04 15.22
N LYS A 4 26.78 25.16 14.22
CA LYS A 4 26.58 24.50 12.92
C LYS A 4 26.72 22.97 13.10
N VAL A 5 27.72 22.51 13.85
CA VAL A 5 27.92 21.08 14.13
C VAL A 5 26.75 20.48 14.91
N ASP A 6 26.22 21.18 15.91
CA ASP A 6 25.01 20.76 16.62
C ASP A 6 23.81 20.60 15.69
N VAL A 7 23.57 21.59 14.81
CA VAL A 7 22.50 21.52 13.81
C VAL A 7 22.72 20.35 12.86
N THR A 8 23.95 20.15 12.37
CA THR A 8 24.29 19.01 11.50
C THR A 8 24.01 17.69 12.19
N SER A 9 24.41 17.53 13.46
CA SER A 9 24.17 16.29 14.21
C SER A 9 22.68 15.96 14.35
N ARG A 10 21.86 16.96 14.71
CA ARG A 10 20.40 16.77 14.81
C ARG A 10 19.78 16.48 13.43
N ALA A 11 20.19 17.21 12.41
CA ALA A 11 19.70 17.03 11.04
C ALA A 11 20.01 15.62 10.52
N VAL A 12 21.25 15.12 10.68
CA VAL A 12 21.65 13.78 10.25
C VAL A 12 20.79 12.71 10.90
N MET A 13 20.60 12.77 12.23
CA MET A 13 19.80 11.79 12.96
C MET A 13 18.32 11.81 12.57
N GLU A 14 17.74 13.01 12.44
CA GLU A 14 16.34 13.18 12.09
C GLU A 14 16.06 12.75 10.64
N ILE A 15 16.88 13.20 9.68
CA ILE A 15 16.75 12.83 8.27
C ILE A 15 16.89 11.31 8.10
N MET A 16 17.91 10.70 8.69
CA MET A 16 18.12 9.25 8.63
C MET A 16 16.92 8.48 9.18
N THR A 17 16.39 8.89 10.33
CA THR A 17 15.20 8.29 10.93
C THR A 17 13.99 8.41 10.00
N LYS A 18 13.74 9.60 9.45
CA LYS A 18 12.62 9.86 8.56
C LYS A 18 12.74 9.13 7.22
N THR A 19 13.94 8.96 6.70
CA THR A 19 14.18 8.15 5.50
C THR A 19 13.89 6.67 5.74
N ILE A 20 14.26 6.12 6.91
CA ILE A 20 13.92 4.74 7.29
C ILE A 20 12.39 4.56 7.41
N GLU A 21 11.70 5.52 8.02
CA GLU A 21 10.23 5.51 8.13
C GLU A 21 9.55 5.64 6.75
N TYR A 22 10.13 6.43 5.85
CA TYR A 22 9.67 6.58 4.47
C TYR A 22 9.79 5.28 3.67
N LEU A 23 10.96 4.62 3.72
CA LEU A 23 11.18 3.36 3.02
C LEU A 23 10.29 2.25 3.55
N GLN A 24 10.15 2.17 4.88
CA GLN A 24 9.38 1.14 5.57
C GLN A 24 8.45 1.75 6.63
N PRO A 25 7.23 2.15 6.22
CA PRO A 25 6.21 2.64 7.14
C PRO A 25 5.82 1.57 8.17
N ASN A 26 5.80 0.29 7.76
CA ASN A 26 5.53 -0.84 8.65
C ASN A 26 6.66 -1.05 9.67
N PRO A 27 6.40 -0.94 10.99
CA PRO A 27 7.42 -1.10 12.03
C PRO A 27 8.16 -2.45 12.00
N ALA A 28 7.47 -3.54 11.62
CA ALA A 28 8.06 -4.88 11.59
C ALA A 28 9.12 -5.01 10.48
N SER A 29 8.82 -4.51 9.28
CA SER A 29 9.75 -4.47 8.16
C SER A 29 10.88 -3.45 8.40
N ARG A 30 10.56 -2.32 9.03
CA ARG A 30 11.53 -1.28 9.41
C ARG A 30 12.64 -1.81 10.31
N ALA A 31 12.31 -2.62 11.31
CA ALA A 31 13.30 -3.23 12.20
C ALA A 31 14.29 -4.12 11.44
N LYS A 32 13.82 -4.81 10.37
CA LYS A 32 14.65 -5.66 9.53
C LYS A 32 15.49 -4.87 8.53
N LEU A 33 14.98 -3.76 7.99
CA LEU A 33 15.74 -2.83 7.13
C LEU A 33 17.01 -2.34 7.84
N SER A 34 16.91 -1.99 9.13
CA SER A 34 18.09 -1.59 9.93
C SER A 34 19.13 -2.71 10.07
N MET A 35 18.73 -3.98 9.93
CA MET A 35 19.61 -5.16 10.02
C MET A 35 20.17 -5.60 8.67
N ILE A 36 19.84 -4.92 7.56
CA ILE A 36 20.43 -5.24 6.25
C ILE A 36 21.93 -4.92 6.31
N ASN A 37 22.73 -5.99 6.35
CA ASN A 37 24.18 -5.90 6.26
C ASN A 37 24.60 -5.84 4.79
N THR A 38 25.49 -4.90 4.48
CA THR A 38 26.10 -4.66 3.16
C THR A 38 26.80 -5.89 2.55
N MET A 39 27.07 -6.93 3.35
CA MET A 39 27.75 -8.16 2.93
C MET A 39 26.85 -9.31 2.43
N SER A 40 25.52 -9.20 2.48
CA SER A 40 24.64 -10.30 2.02
C SER A 40 24.64 -10.52 0.50
N LYS A 41 25.16 -9.56 -0.30
CA LYS A 41 25.31 -9.74 -1.76
C LYS A 41 26.44 -10.70 -2.16
N ILE A 42 27.40 -10.99 -1.28
CA ILE A 42 28.61 -11.77 -1.64
C ILE A 42 28.33 -13.29 -1.76
N ARG A 43 27.17 -13.78 -1.27
CA ARG A 43 26.91 -15.24 -1.19
C ARG A 43 25.93 -15.81 -2.22
N GLY A 44 25.63 -15.08 -3.29
CA GLY A 44 24.88 -15.62 -4.43
C GLY A 44 23.48 -16.16 -4.11
N GLN A 45 22.86 -15.69 -3.02
CA GLN A 45 21.46 -15.98 -2.72
C GLN A 45 20.65 -14.71 -3.00
N GLU A 46 19.87 -14.76 -4.08
CA GLU A 46 18.79 -13.84 -4.44
C GLU A 46 17.67 -13.89 -3.41
N LYS A 47 17.96 -13.54 -2.17
CA LYS A 47 16.93 -13.27 -1.17
C LYS A 47 17.00 -11.78 -0.95
N GLY A 48 15.91 -11.09 -1.30
CA GLY A 48 15.71 -9.67 -1.04
C GLY A 48 15.90 -9.31 0.45
N PRO A 49 15.36 -8.18 0.92
CA PRO A 49 15.73 -7.60 2.21
C PRO A 49 15.29 -8.40 3.46
N GLY A 50 14.74 -9.61 3.30
CA GLY A 50 14.36 -10.51 4.40
C GLY A 50 12.98 -10.20 5.00
N TYR A 51 12.21 -9.37 4.31
CA TYR A 51 10.81 -9.06 4.59
C TYR A 51 10.05 -8.89 3.27
N PRO A 52 8.75 -9.19 3.24
CA PRO A 52 7.93 -8.96 2.05
C PRO A 52 7.63 -7.46 1.91
N GLN A 53 7.65 -6.96 0.68
CA GLN A 53 7.05 -5.66 0.34
C GLN A 53 5.53 -5.80 0.22
N ALA A 54 4.81 -4.70 0.36
CA ALA A 54 3.35 -4.71 0.23
C ALA A 54 2.91 -5.12 -1.19
N GLU A 55 3.67 -4.69 -2.19
CA GLU A 55 3.49 -5.01 -3.61
C GLU A 55 3.58 -6.52 -3.86
N ALA A 56 4.51 -7.23 -3.19
CA ALA A 56 4.61 -8.69 -3.27
C ALA A 56 3.37 -9.38 -2.66
N LEU A 57 2.86 -8.90 -1.52
CA LEU A 57 1.66 -9.47 -0.90
C LEU A 57 0.43 -9.29 -1.80
N LEU A 58 0.32 -8.14 -2.47
CA LEU A 58 -0.75 -7.89 -3.45
C LEU A 58 -0.59 -8.79 -4.69
N ALA A 59 0.63 -8.95 -5.19
CA ALA A 59 0.96 -9.84 -6.29
C ALA A 59 0.53 -11.29 -6.00
N GLU A 60 0.88 -11.81 -4.82
CA GLU A 60 0.52 -13.17 -4.40
C GLU A 60 -1.00 -13.38 -4.39
N ALA A 61 -1.77 -12.41 -3.88
CA ALA A 61 -3.23 -12.50 -3.87
C ALA A 61 -3.82 -12.51 -5.29
N MET A 62 -3.38 -11.58 -6.15
CA MET A 62 -3.85 -11.49 -7.54
C MET A 62 -3.51 -12.75 -8.34
N LEU A 63 -2.28 -13.26 -8.22
CA LEU A 63 -1.84 -14.47 -8.90
C LEU A 63 -2.59 -15.71 -8.41
N LYS A 64 -2.85 -15.80 -7.10
CA LYS A 64 -3.61 -16.91 -6.51
C LYS A 64 -5.03 -16.94 -7.06
N PHE A 65 -5.80 -15.86 -6.91
CA PHE A 65 -7.20 -15.82 -7.33
C PHE A 65 -7.34 -15.77 -8.85
N GLY A 66 -6.37 -15.21 -9.58
CA GLY A 66 -6.33 -15.27 -11.03
C GLY A 66 -6.28 -16.72 -11.56
N ARG A 67 -5.52 -17.60 -10.90
CA ARG A 67 -5.48 -19.04 -11.23
C ARG A 67 -6.76 -19.77 -10.84
N GLU A 68 -7.36 -19.42 -9.70
CA GLU A 68 -8.61 -20.04 -9.23
C GLU A 68 -9.80 -19.71 -10.14
N LEU A 69 -9.84 -18.50 -10.72
CA LEU A 69 -10.86 -18.09 -11.68
C LEU A 69 -10.74 -18.81 -13.03
N GLY A 70 -9.54 -19.28 -13.38
CA GLY A 70 -9.26 -19.93 -14.65
C GLY A 70 -9.33 -19.00 -15.87
N ASP A 71 -9.08 -19.58 -17.04
CA ASP A 71 -8.94 -18.84 -18.31
C ASP A 71 -10.27 -18.66 -19.05
N ASP A 72 -11.38 -19.14 -18.49
CA ASP A 72 -12.72 -19.07 -19.08
C ASP A 72 -13.34 -17.66 -19.00
N CYS A 73 -12.74 -16.77 -18.21
CA CYS A 73 -13.11 -15.36 -18.11
C CYS A 73 -11.90 -14.47 -18.39
N ASN A 74 -12.13 -13.21 -18.77
CA ASN A 74 -11.03 -12.26 -18.97
C ASN A 74 -10.38 -11.80 -17.66
N PHE A 75 -11.08 -11.95 -16.53
CA PHE A 75 -10.63 -11.42 -15.25
C PHE A 75 -9.50 -12.24 -14.63
N GLY A 76 -9.54 -13.57 -14.70
CA GLY A 76 -8.49 -14.45 -14.17
C GLY A 76 -7.12 -14.15 -14.78
N PRO A 77 -6.96 -14.21 -16.12
CA PRO A 77 -5.72 -13.85 -16.78
C PRO A 77 -5.29 -12.40 -16.58
N ALA A 78 -6.24 -11.44 -16.49
CA ALA A 78 -5.93 -10.04 -16.20
C ALA A 78 -5.34 -9.86 -14.79
N LEU A 79 -5.90 -10.55 -13.78
CA LEU A 79 -5.31 -10.61 -12.44
C LEU A 79 -3.92 -11.22 -12.47
N GLY A 80 -3.69 -12.22 -13.33
CA GLY A 80 -2.36 -12.77 -13.59
C GLY A 80 -1.37 -11.70 -14.06
N GLU A 81 -1.72 -10.97 -15.12
CA GLU A 81 -0.88 -9.91 -15.71
C GLU A 81 -0.56 -8.78 -14.73
N VAL A 82 -1.57 -8.33 -13.96
CA VAL A 82 -1.37 -7.30 -12.93
C VAL A 82 -0.56 -7.84 -11.76
N GLY A 83 -0.81 -9.08 -11.34
CA GLY A 83 -0.06 -9.74 -10.29
C GLY A 83 1.43 -9.89 -10.63
N GLU A 84 1.77 -10.22 -11.87
CA GLU A 84 3.17 -10.24 -12.32
C GLU A 84 3.81 -8.85 -12.28
N ALA A 85 3.11 -7.82 -12.75
CA ALA A 85 3.59 -6.43 -12.66
C ALA A 85 3.78 -5.97 -11.20
N MET A 86 2.88 -6.35 -10.28
CA MET A 86 3.03 -6.05 -8.85
C MET A 86 4.25 -6.76 -8.24
N ARG A 87 4.57 -7.98 -8.68
CA ARG A 87 5.78 -8.69 -8.25
C ARG A 87 7.03 -7.97 -8.75
N GLU A 88 7.06 -7.54 -10.01
CA GLU A 88 8.16 -6.73 -10.55
C GLU A 88 8.33 -5.41 -9.77
N LEU A 89 7.24 -4.71 -9.45
CA LEU A 89 7.30 -3.51 -8.61
C LEU A 89 7.89 -3.78 -7.22
N SER A 90 7.61 -4.95 -6.64
CA SER A 90 8.23 -5.37 -5.37
C SER A 90 9.75 -5.50 -5.48
N GLU A 91 10.27 -6.03 -6.59
CA GLU A 91 11.72 -6.19 -6.80
C GLU A 91 12.41 -4.83 -6.97
N VAL A 92 11.76 -3.89 -7.67
CA VAL A 92 12.23 -2.50 -7.79
C VAL A 92 12.20 -1.81 -6.41
N LYS A 93 11.17 -2.08 -5.59
CA LYS A 93 11.06 -1.55 -4.22
C LYS A 93 12.13 -2.12 -3.28
N ASP A 94 12.45 -3.41 -3.39
CA ASP A 94 13.58 -4.02 -2.69
C ASP A 94 14.90 -3.37 -3.05
N SER A 95 15.09 -3.07 -4.34
CA SER A 95 16.29 -2.40 -4.85
C SER A 95 16.43 -0.99 -4.27
N LEU A 96 15.34 -0.22 -4.21
CA LEU A 96 15.31 1.10 -3.55
C LEU A 96 15.75 1.02 -2.08
N ASP A 97 15.15 0.10 -1.31
CA ASP A 97 15.46 -0.05 0.11
C ASP A 97 16.95 -0.34 0.33
N ILE A 98 17.52 -1.24 -0.47
CA ILE A 98 18.92 -1.63 -0.39
C ILE A 98 19.83 -0.47 -0.80
N GLU A 99 19.52 0.22 -1.90
CA GLU A 99 20.35 1.30 -2.43
C GLU A 99 20.39 2.50 -1.47
N VAL A 100 19.23 2.93 -0.95
CA VAL A 100 19.16 4.01 0.03
C VAL A 100 19.81 3.60 1.35
N LYS A 101 19.67 2.34 1.78
CA LYS A 101 20.38 1.85 2.97
C LYS A 101 21.89 1.96 2.81
N GLN A 102 22.44 1.49 1.69
CA GLN A 102 23.88 1.39 1.46
C GLN A 102 24.54 2.74 1.15
N ASN A 103 23.88 3.58 0.34
CA ASN A 103 24.51 4.79 -0.21
C ASN A 103 24.09 6.08 0.51
N PHE A 104 23.08 6.01 1.38
CA PHE A 104 22.60 7.18 2.13
C PHE A 104 22.59 6.95 3.64
N ILE A 105 21.87 5.92 4.13
CA ILE A 105 21.72 5.69 5.58
C ILE A 105 23.05 5.30 6.23
N ASP A 106 23.76 4.31 5.67
CA ASP A 106 25.02 3.82 6.26
C ASP A 106 26.13 4.89 6.33
N PRO A 107 26.36 5.72 5.28
CA PRO A 107 27.29 6.84 5.36
C PRO A 107 26.90 7.88 6.42
N LEU A 108 25.62 8.22 6.54
CA LEU A 108 25.12 9.16 7.56
C LEU A 108 25.25 8.60 8.98
N GLN A 109 25.00 7.30 9.15
CA GLN A 109 25.22 6.61 10.42
C GLN A 109 26.71 6.65 10.81
N ASN A 110 27.63 6.43 9.85
CA ASN A 110 29.06 6.52 10.10
C ASN A 110 29.49 7.95 10.50
N LEU A 111 29.01 8.97 9.79
CA LEU A 111 29.24 10.38 10.11
C LEU A 111 28.78 10.72 11.54
N HIS A 112 27.62 10.20 11.94
CA HIS A 112 27.08 10.40 13.29
C HIS A 112 27.89 9.66 14.37
N ASP A 113 28.21 8.39 14.15
CA ASP A 113 28.82 7.54 15.17
C ASP A 113 30.32 7.74 15.36
N LYS A 114 31.00 8.32 14.37
CA LYS A 114 32.43 8.60 14.42
C LYS A 114 32.69 10.10 14.52
N ASP A 115 32.59 10.83 13.42
CA ASP A 115 33.06 12.21 13.31
C ASP A 115 32.33 13.15 14.27
N LEU A 116 30.99 13.10 14.28
CA LEU A 116 30.18 13.93 15.18
C LEU A 116 30.38 13.54 16.65
N ARG A 117 30.53 12.25 16.95
CA ARG A 117 30.79 11.75 18.31
C ARG A 117 32.17 12.18 18.82
N GLU A 118 33.19 12.17 17.96
CA GLU A 118 34.53 12.64 18.28
C GLU A 118 34.55 14.15 18.55
N ILE A 119 33.87 14.95 17.73
CA ILE A 119 33.74 16.39 17.97
C ILE A 119 33.01 16.67 19.30
N GLN A 120 31.92 15.95 19.59
CA GLN A 120 31.24 16.05 20.89
C GLN A 120 32.17 15.72 22.06
N HIS A 121 33.05 14.73 21.90
CA HIS A 121 34.05 14.39 22.91
C HIS A 121 35.06 15.53 23.12
N HIS A 122 35.57 16.13 22.04
CA HIS A 122 36.49 17.27 22.13
C HIS A 122 35.84 18.49 22.78
N LEU A 123 34.60 18.83 22.41
CA LEU A 123 33.85 19.94 23.01
C LEU A 123 33.61 19.73 24.51
N LYS A 124 33.24 18.51 24.92
CA LYS A 124 33.08 18.17 26.35
C LYS A 124 34.39 18.29 27.12
N LYS A 125 35.50 17.86 26.53
CA LYS A 125 36.85 17.97 27.12
C LYS A 125 37.26 19.44 27.23
N LEU A 126 37.03 20.24 26.20
CA LEU A 126 37.28 21.68 26.17
C LEU A 126 36.53 22.40 27.29
N GLU A 127 35.23 22.14 27.46
CA GLU A 127 34.44 22.77 28.52
C GLU A 127 34.98 22.42 29.91
N GLY A 128 35.39 21.16 30.13
CA GLY A 128 36.05 20.76 31.37
C GLY A 128 37.37 21.51 31.63
N ARG A 129 38.20 21.69 30.59
CA ARG A 129 39.46 22.47 30.69
C ARG A 129 39.21 23.95 30.91
N ARG A 130 38.19 24.53 30.27
CA ARG A 130 37.76 25.91 30.43
C ARG A 130 37.40 26.20 31.89
N LEU A 131 36.60 25.32 32.49
CA LEU A 131 36.20 25.43 33.90
C LEU A 131 37.39 25.29 34.87
N ASP A 132 38.33 24.37 34.63
CA ASP A 132 39.56 24.24 35.44
C ASP A 132 40.42 25.50 35.37
N PHE A 133 40.63 26.01 34.15
CA PHE A 133 41.39 27.24 33.94
C PHE A 133 40.73 28.45 34.61
N ASP A 134 39.41 28.64 34.43
CA ASP A 134 38.65 29.72 35.07
C ASP A 134 38.74 29.65 36.60
N TYR A 135 38.65 28.45 37.17
CA TYR A 135 38.79 28.23 38.60
C TYR A 135 40.19 28.63 39.11
N LYS A 136 41.25 28.18 38.44
CA LYS A 136 42.63 28.51 38.84
C LYS A 136 42.96 29.98 38.65
N LYS A 137 42.50 30.58 37.55
CA LYS A 137 42.65 32.01 37.25
C LYS A 137 42.01 32.88 38.33
N LYS A 138 40.82 32.51 38.83
CA LYS A 138 40.17 33.24 39.95
C LYS A 138 40.93 33.15 41.28
N ARG A 139 41.84 32.19 41.41
CA ARG A 139 42.67 31.97 42.61
C ARG A 139 44.13 32.33 42.38
N GLN A 140 44.42 33.14 41.36
CA GLN A 140 45.76 33.64 41.08
C GLN A 140 46.37 34.29 42.33
N GLY A 141 47.64 33.97 42.63
CA GLY A 141 48.33 34.35 43.87
C GLY A 141 48.14 33.39 45.05
N LYS A 142 47.17 32.46 44.99
CA LYS A 142 47.01 31.34 45.94
C LYS A 142 47.39 29.98 45.37
N ILE A 143 47.68 29.91 44.08
CA ILE A 143 48.04 28.70 43.33
C ILE A 143 49.40 28.97 42.66
N PRO A 144 50.31 27.98 42.58
CA PRO A 144 51.57 28.14 41.87
C PRO A 144 51.36 28.56 40.41
N ASP A 145 52.17 29.52 39.93
CA ASP A 145 52.06 30.04 38.57
C ASP A 145 52.21 28.94 37.50
N GLU A 146 53.03 27.92 37.78
CA GLU A 146 53.21 26.76 36.90
C GLU A 146 51.93 25.94 36.73
N GLU A 147 51.10 25.79 37.78
CA GLU A 147 49.81 25.09 37.66
C GLU A 147 48.78 25.89 36.85
N LEU A 148 48.83 27.22 36.94
CA LEU A 148 47.99 28.11 36.14
C LEU A 148 48.42 28.07 34.66
N ARG A 149 49.73 28.10 34.40
CA ARG A 149 50.30 27.99 33.05
C ARG A 149 49.91 26.66 32.40
N GLN A 150 50.04 25.54 33.12
CA GLN A 150 49.64 24.22 32.61
C GLN A 150 48.14 24.08 32.35
N ALA A 151 47.30 24.78 33.11
CA ALA A 151 45.86 24.78 32.88
C ALA A 151 45.49 25.56 31.62
N LEU A 152 46.17 26.71 31.38
CA LEU A 152 46.03 27.48 30.15
C LEU A 152 46.47 26.66 28.93
N GLU A 153 47.65 26.04 28.99
CA GLU A 153 48.19 25.22 27.90
C GLU A 153 47.23 24.10 27.51
N LYS A 154 46.70 23.35 28.50
CA LYS A 154 45.71 22.29 28.26
C LYS A 154 44.38 22.80 27.70
N PHE A 155 43.97 24.02 28.07
CA PHE A 155 42.76 24.66 27.55
C PHE A 155 42.97 25.05 26.09
N ASP A 156 44.07 25.72 25.76
CA ASP A 156 44.40 26.14 24.40
C ASP A 156 44.58 24.93 23.47
N GLU A 157 45.31 23.89 23.88
CA GLU A 157 45.42 22.63 23.13
C GLU A 157 44.05 21.99 22.85
N SER A 158 43.18 21.93 23.85
CA SER A 158 41.84 21.34 23.69
C SER A 158 40.96 22.19 22.78
N LYS A 159 41.16 23.51 22.79
CA LYS A 159 40.44 24.46 21.95
C LYS A 159 40.87 24.30 20.49
N GLU A 160 42.17 24.24 20.22
CA GLU A 160 42.71 24.04 18.87
C GLU A 160 42.23 22.72 18.26
N ILE A 161 42.25 21.62 19.03
CA ILE A 161 41.74 20.32 18.57
C ILE A 161 40.24 20.42 18.24
N ALA A 162 39.43 20.99 19.13
CA ALA A 162 37.99 21.12 18.89
C ALA A 162 37.69 22.02 17.67
N GLU A 163 38.37 23.16 17.55
CA GLU A 163 38.21 24.08 16.42
C GLU A 163 38.63 23.45 15.10
N SER A 164 39.77 22.76 15.06
CA SER A 164 40.27 22.06 13.86
C SER A 164 39.31 20.95 13.42
N SER A 165 38.84 20.09 14.34
CA SER A 165 37.89 19.03 14.00
C SER A 165 36.55 19.59 13.52
N MET A 166 36.03 20.65 14.15
CA MET A 166 34.81 21.32 13.69
C MET A 166 34.99 21.99 12.32
N PHE A 167 36.15 22.58 12.06
CA PHE A 167 36.46 23.21 10.78
C PHE A 167 36.51 22.17 9.66
N ASN A 168 37.23 21.06 9.86
CA ASN A 168 37.34 19.99 8.87
C ASN A 168 35.97 19.41 8.50
N LEU A 169 35.10 19.16 9.50
CA LEU A 169 33.73 18.70 9.24
C LEU A 169 32.94 19.70 8.36
N LEU A 170 33.06 20.99 8.65
CA LEU A 170 32.29 22.02 7.93
C LEU A 170 32.84 22.31 6.53
N GLU A 171 34.13 22.10 6.29
CA GLU A 171 34.74 22.20 4.96
C GLU A 171 34.49 20.95 4.11
N MET A 172 34.19 19.80 4.74
CA MET A 172 33.81 18.56 4.06
C MET A 172 32.30 18.45 3.78
N ASP A 173 31.58 19.58 3.75
CA ASP A 173 30.12 19.63 3.55
C ASP A 173 29.66 19.10 2.17
N ILE A 174 30.56 19.10 1.20
CA ILE A 174 30.35 18.52 -0.13
C ILE A 174 30.03 17.02 -0.08
N GLU A 175 30.58 16.28 0.89
CA GLU A 175 30.26 14.86 1.06
C GLU A 175 28.79 14.66 1.48
N GLN A 176 28.26 15.56 2.32
CA GLN A 176 26.84 15.52 2.71
C GLN A 176 25.92 15.88 1.54
N VAL A 177 26.32 16.81 0.67
CA VAL A 177 25.58 17.11 -0.57
C VAL A 177 25.59 15.91 -1.51
N SER A 178 26.72 15.21 -1.64
CA SER A 178 26.84 13.97 -2.42
C SER A 178 25.91 12.86 -1.90
N GLN A 179 25.82 12.70 -0.56
CA GLN A 179 24.89 11.76 0.07
C GLN A 179 23.43 12.08 -0.28
N LEU A 180 23.02 13.36 -0.21
CA LEU A 180 21.67 13.77 -0.64
C LEU A 180 21.41 13.45 -2.11
N SER A 181 22.40 13.65 -2.98
CA SER A 181 22.29 13.29 -4.40
C SER A 181 22.07 11.78 -4.58
N ALA A 182 22.71 10.93 -3.77
CA ALA A 182 22.52 9.49 -3.82
C ALA A 182 21.08 9.08 -3.46
N LEU A 183 20.49 9.70 -2.43
CA LEU A 183 19.09 9.50 -2.06
C LEU A 183 18.13 9.87 -3.19
N VAL A 184 18.35 11.03 -3.84
CA VAL A 184 17.50 11.49 -4.95
C VAL A 184 17.65 10.58 -6.17
N GLN A 185 18.87 10.16 -6.50
CA GLN A 185 19.14 9.31 -7.64
C GLN A 185 18.49 7.92 -7.48
N ALA A 186 18.57 7.32 -6.29
CA ALA A 186 17.93 6.03 -5.99
C ALA A 186 16.40 6.11 -6.15
N GLN A 187 15.77 7.18 -5.63
CA GLN A 187 14.32 7.39 -5.78
C GLN A 187 13.92 7.65 -7.24
N LEU A 188 14.73 8.43 -7.97
CA LEU A 188 14.49 8.70 -9.39
C LEU A 188 14.51 7.40 -10.20
N GLU A 189 15.49 6.54 -9.96
CA GLU A 189 15.61 5.26 -10.67
C GLU A 189 14.46 4.31 -10.32
N TYR A 190 14.11 4.20 -9.04
CA TYR A 190 12.92 3.45 -8.57
C TYR A 190 11.66 3.88 -9.32
N HIS A 191 11.36 5.18 -9.37
CA HIS A 191 10.16 5.68 -10.01
C HIS A 191 10.19 5.51 -11.53
N LYS A 192 11.35 5.65 -12.19
CA LYS A 192 11.48 5.40 -13.63
C LYS A 192 11.15 3.96 -13.99
N GLN A 193 11.69 3.01 -13.25
CA GLN A 193 11.43 1.58 -13.49
C GLN A 193 9.98 1.24 -13.18
N ALA A 194 9.41 1.78 -12.08
CA ALA A 194 8.01 1.60 -11.76
C ALA A 194 7.07 2.11 -12.86
N VAL A 195 7.36 3.28 -13.44
CA VAL A 195 6.60 3.83 -14.57
C VAL A 195 6.66 2.90 -15.79
N GLN A 196 7.83 2.34 -16.11
CA GLN A 196 7.97 1.41 -17.25
C GLN A 196 7.11 0.15 -17.05
N ILE A 197 7.15 -0.45 -15.86
CA ILE A 197 6.33 -1.63 -15.51
C ILE A 197 4.84 -1.30 -15.63
N LEU A 198 4.41 -0.18 -15.04
CA LEU A 198 3.01 0.26 -15.06
C LEU A 198 2.51 0.58 -16.48
N GLN A 199 3.35 1.20 -17.31
CA GLN A 199 3.04 1.46 -18.72
C GLN A 199 2.85 0.15 -19.49
N GLN A 200 3.73 -0.83 -19.28
CA GLN A 200 3.66 -2.12 -19.96
C GLN A 200 2.38 -2.89 -19.61
N VAL A 201 2.02 -2.97 -18.32
CA VAL A 201 0.78 -3.65 -17.92
C VAL A 201 -0.46 -2.89 -18.38
N THR A 202 -0.42 -1.55 -18.41
CA THR A 202 -1.54 -0.74 -18.95
C THR A 202 -1.82 -1.09 -20.41
N VAL A 203 -0.79 -1.16 -21.26
CA VAL A 203 -0.95 -1.53 -22.67
C VAL A 203 -1.51 -2.96 -22.82
N ARG A 204 -1.05 -3.91 -22.00
CA ARG A 204 -1.59 -5.29 -22.00
C ARG A 204 -3.06 -5.34 -21.64
N LEU A 205 -3.47 -4.59 -20.60
CA LEU A 205 -4.86 -4.52 -20.17
C LEU A 205 -5.76 -3.84 -21.21
N GLU A 206 -5.33 -2.74 -21.81
CA GLU A 206 -6.07 -2.07 -22.89
C GLU A 206 -6.28 -3.01 -24.08
N GLU A 207 -5.25 -3.74 -24.48
CA GLU A 207 -5.34 -4.73 -25.55
C GLU A 207 -6.31 -5.86 -25.19
N ARG A 208 -6.26 -6.36 -23.95
CA ARG A 208 -7.20 -7.38 -23.45
C ARG A 208 -8.64 -6.88 -23.46
N ILE A 209 -8.88 -5.66 -22.99
CA ILE A 209 -10.21 -5.03 -23.01
C ILE A 209 -10.72 -4.89 -24.44
N ARG A 210 -9.86 -4.46 -25.36
CA ARG A 210 -10.18 -4.32 -26.78
C ARG A 210 -10.57 -5.66 -27.41
N GLN A 211 -9.80 -6.72 -27.14
CA GLN A 211 -10.07 -8.07 -27.64
C GLN A 211 -11.36 -8.65 -27.05
N ALA A 212 -11.59 -8.48 -25.75
CA ALA A 212 -12.80 -8.94 -25.08
C ALA A 212 -14.05 -8.22 -25.59
N SER A 213 -13.96 -6.91 -25.86
CA SER A 213 -15.07 -6.11 -26.39
C SER A 213 -15.40 -6.43 -27.85
N ALA A 214 -14.45 -6.98 -28.60
CA ALA A 214 -14.65 -7.43 -29.98
C ALA A 214 -15.31 -8.82 -30.06
N GLN A 215 -15.36 -9.59 -28.96
CA GLN A 215 -16.00 -10.90 -28.94
C GLN A 215 -17.52 -10.77 -28.83
N PRO A 216 -18.30 -11.55 -29.60
CA PRO A 216 -19.76 -11.56 -29.48
C PRO A 216 -20.16 -12.03 -28.07
N ARG A 217 -21.11 -11.31 -27.43
CA ARG A 217 -21.62 -11.67 -26.11
C ARG A 217 -22.16 -13.11 -26.13
N ARG A 218 -21.66 -13.95 -25.22
CA ARG A 218 -22.23 -15.29 -25.00
C ARG A 218 -23.64 -15.11 -24.43
N GLU A 219 -24.64 -15.54 -25.19
CA GLU A 219 -26.02 -15.63 -24.75
C GLU A 219 -26.14 -16.80 -23.77
N TYR A 220 -26.65 -16.54 -22.57
CA TYR A 220 -26.84 -17.58 -21.56
C TYR A 220 -27.94 -18.54 -22.03
N GLN A 221 -27.55 -19.76 -22.42
CA GLN A 221 -28.50 -20.85 -22.60
C GLN A 221 -28.61 -21.62 -21.27
N PRO A 222 -29.74 -21.53 -20.55
CA PRO A 222 -29.93 -22.30 -19.34
C PRO A 222 -29.80 -23.79 -19.65
N LYS A 223 -28.98 -24.49 -18.87
CA LYS A 223 -28.89 -25.95 -18.97
C LYS A 223 -30.30 -26.53 -18.76
N PRO A 224 -30.73 -27.52 -19.58
CA PRO A 224 -32.03 -28.15 -19.39
C PRO A 224 -32.18 -28.62 -17.94
N ARG A 225 -33.29 -28.25 -17.28
CA ARG A 225 -33.65 -28.81 -15.97
C ARG A 225 -33.59 -30.34 -16.09
N MET A 226 -32.80 -30.99 -15.23
CA MET A 226 -32.84 -32.44 -15.13
C MET A 226 -34.26 -32.88 -14.79
N SER A 227 -34.96 -33.48 -15.75
CA SER A 227 -36.23 -34.13 -15.52
C SER A 227 -35.97 -35.52 -14.95
N LEU A 228 -36.40 -35.75 -13.72
CA LEU A 228 -36.52 -37.10 -13.17
C LEU A 228 -37.70 -37.80 -13.87
N GLU A 229 -37.41 -38.66 -14.84
CA GLU A 229 -38.40 -39.61 -15.35
C GLU A 229 -38.57 -40.73 -14.33
N PHE A 230 -39.70 -40.71 -13.60
CA PHE A 230 -40.13 -41.84 -12.80
C PHE A 230 -40.74 -42.90 -13.74
N PRO A 231 -40.23 -44.15 -13.77
CA PRO A 231 -40.89 -45.22 -14.50
C PRO A 231 -42.12 -45.66 -13.69
N THR A 232 -43.31 -45.17 -14.05
CA THR A 232 -44.56 -45.75 -13.56
C THR A 232 -44.83 -47.05 -14.31
N GLY A 233 -44.45 -48.17 -13.69
CA GLY A 233 -44.88 -49.50 -14.06
C GLY A 233 -46.32 -49.75 -13.60
N ASP A 234 -47.22 -49.73 -14.58
CA ASP A 234 -48.43 -50.53 -14.79
C ASP A 234 -49.37 -50.84 -13.60
N SER A 235 -50.62 -50.37 -13.70
CA SER A 235 -51.83 -51.13 -13.35
C SER A 235 -53.12 -50.35 -13.70
N THR A 236 -53.86 -50.88 -14.67
CA THR A 236 -55.34 -50.89 -14.77
C THR A 236 -56.12 -49.57 -14.97
N GLN A 237 -56.68 -49.41 -16.17
CA GLN A 237 -57.94 -48.69 -16.47
C GLN A 237 -59.15 -49.25 -15.66
N PRO A 238 -60.34 -48.61 -15.56
CA PRO A 238 -60.88 -47.55 -16.45
C PRO A 238 -61.66 -46.40 -15.77
N ASN A 239 -62.02 -45.41 -16.61
CA ASN A 239 -63.35 -44.79 -16.72
C ASN A 239 -63.47 -43.28 -16.38
N GLY A 240 -63.89 -42.52 -17.41
CA GLY A 240 -64.84 -41.40 -17.27
C GLY A 240 -64.27 -39.99 -17.35
N GLY A 241 -64.68 -39.24 -18.37
CA GLY A 241 -64.78 -37.78 -18.26
C GLY A 241 -64.29 -36.98 -19.47
N LEU A 242 -65.22 -36.57 -20.32
CA LEU A 242 -65.01 -35.62 -21.41
C LEU A 242 -64.69 -34.20 -20.90
N SER A 243 -63.99 -33.42 -21.71
CA SER A 243 -64.47 -32.14 -22.30
C SER A 243 -63.43 -31.04 -22.35
N HIS A 244 -63.40 -30.38 -23.50
CA HIS A 244 -62.79 -29.09 -23.78
C HIS A 244 -63.12 -28.00 -22.74
N THR A 245 -62.18 -27.06 -22.56
CA THR A 245 -62.32 -25.60 -22.82
C THR A 245 -61.46 -24.79 -21.86
N GLY A 246 -60.94 -23.65 -22.37
CA GLY A 246 -60.70 -22.48 -21.54
C GLY A 246 -59.26 -22.27 -21.08
N THR A 247 -58.56 -21.36 -21.78
CA THR A 247 -57.54 -20.52 -21.14
C THR A 247 -58.16 -19.79 -19.93
N PRO A 248 -57.33 -19.41 -18.94
CA PRO A 248 -57.12 -17.98 -18.79
C PRO A 248 -55.64 -17.62 -18.66
N LYS A 249 -55.24 -16.63 -19.45
CA LYS A 249 -54.15 -15.73 -19.10
C LYS A 249 -54.47 -15.12 -17.71
N PRO A 250 -53.53 -15.09 -16.75
CA PRO A 250 -53.52 -14.01 -15.76
C PRO A 250 -53.01 -12.78 -16.51
N SER A 251 -53.92 -11.93 -17.01
CA SER A 251 -54.37 -10.73 -16.28
C SER A 251 -53.17 -9.83 -15.96
N GLY A 252 -52.87 -8.92 -16.88
CA GLY A 252 -52.01 -7.78 -16.60
C GLY A 252 -52.63 -6.98 -15.47
N VAL A 253 -51.93 -6.94 -14.34
CA VAL A 253 -52.21 -5.97 -13.29
C VAL A 253 -51.72 -4.64 -13.82
N GLN A 254 -52.63 -3.68 -14.00
CA GLN A 254 -52.27 -2.28 -14.19
C GLN A 254 -51.46 -1.85 -12.96
N MET A 255 -50.13 -1.81 -13.09
CA MET A 255 -49.25 -1.20 -12.10
C MET A 255 -49.23 0.30 -12.40
N ASP A 256 -50.18 1.03 -11.82
CA ASP A 256 -50.06 2.50 -11.66
C ASP A 256 -49.13 2.86 -10.48
N GLN A 257 -48.53 1.85 -9.84
CA GLN A 257 -47.61 2.01 -8.72
C GLN A 257 -46.15 1.87 -9.20
N PRO A 258 -45.24 2.76 -8.77
CA PRO A 258 -43.82 2.65 -9.06
C PRO A 258 -43.27 1.28 -8.68
N CYS A 259 -42.61 0.61 -9.63
CA CYS A 259 -42.08 -0.74 -9.41
C CYS A 259 -40.92 -1.03 -10.35
N CYS A 260 -40.09 -1.99 -9.95
CA CYS A 260 -38.98 -2.50 -10.72
C CYS A 260 -38.95 -4.03 -10.69
N ARG A 261 -38.30 -4.62 -11.69
CA ARG A 261 -38.03 -6.06 -11.76
C ARG A 261 -36.58 -6.33 -11.41
N ALA A 262 -36.33 -7.29 -10.53
CA ALA A 262 -34.98 -7.76 -10.23
C ALA A 262 -34.34 -8.43 -11.45
N LEU A 263 -33.14 -7.98 -11.82
CA LEU A 263 -32.32 -8.57 -12.89
C LEU A 263 -31.37 -9.65 -12.37
N TYR A 264 -31.06 -9.63 -11.08
CA TYR A 264 -30.16 -10.57 -10.40
C TYR A 264 -30.67 -10.86 -8.98
N ASP A 265 -30.25 -11.99 -8.40
CA ASP A 265 -30.41 -12.23 -6.97
C ASP A 265 -29.59 -11.20 -6.16
N PHE A 266 -30.14 -10.71 -5.07
CA PHE A 266 -29.49 -9.81 -4.14
C PHE A 266 -29.64 -10.34 -2.71
N GLU A 267 -28.52 -10.71 -2.10
CA GLU A 267 -28.45 -11.13 -0.70
C GLU A 267 -28.03 -9.93 0.16
N PRO A 268 -28.81 -9.54 1.18
CA PRO A 268 -28.51 -8.38 2.01
C PRO A 268 -27.33 -8.70 2.94
N GLU A 269 -26.33 -7.83 2.95
CA GLU A 269 -25.14 -7.92 3.82
C GLU A 269 -25.24 -6.99 5.04
N ASN A 270 -26.04 -5.91 4.95
CA ASN A 270 -26.21 -4.91 6.00
C ASN A 270 -27.65 -4.84 6.53
N GLU A 271 -27.81 -4.40 7.79
CA GLU A 271 -29.13 -4.13 8.35
C GLU A 271 -29.82 -2.99 7.58
N GLY A 272 -31.01 -3.27 7.05
CA GLY A 272 -31.82 -2.33 6.27
C GLY A 272 -31.83 -2.59 4.75
N GLU A 273 -31.02 -3.53 4.26
CA GLU A 273 -31.05 -3.96 2.85
C GLU A 273 -32.20 -4.93 2.57
N LEU A 274 -32.81 -4.80 1.38
CA LEU A 274 -33.91 -5.68 0.95
C LEU A 274 -33.40 -6.79 0.04
N GLY A 275 -33.39 -8.03 0.53
CA GLY A 275 -33.06 -9.20 -0.29
C GLY A 275 -34.17 -9.62 -1.26
N PHE A 276 -33.80 -10.05 -2.47
CA PHE A 276 -34.72 -10.50 -3.51
C PHE A 276 -34.06 -11.47 -4.50
N LYS A 277 -34.88 -12.14 -5.32
CA LYS A 277 -34.42 -13.05 -6.38
C LYS A 277 -34.66 -12.48 -7.77
N GLU A 278 -33.88 -12.93 -8.74
CA GLU A 278 -34.05 -12.60 -10.15
C GLU A 278 -35.50 -12.86 -10.58
N GLY A 279 -36.11 -11.84 -11.19
CA GLY A 279 -37.50 -11.86 -11.65
C GLY A 279 -38.53 -11.35 -10.65
N ASP A 280 -38.16 -11.09 -9.39
CA ASP A 280 -39.08 -10.51 -8.41
C ASP A 280 -39.51 -9.10 -8.83
N ILE A 281 -40.78 -8.76 -8.55
CA ILE A 281 -41.32 -7.41 -8.78
C ILE A 281 -41.37 -6.67 -7.44
N ILE A 282 -40.51 -5.67 -7.32
CA ILE A 282 -40.35 -4.88 -6.11
C ILE A 282 -41.12 -3.57 -6.28
N THR A 283 -41.90 -3.20 -5.27
CA THR A 283 -42.59 -1.91 -5.26
C THR A 283 -41.59 -0.83 -4.88
N LEU A 284 -41.37 0.18 -5.74
CA LEU A 284 -40.48 1.29 -5.45
C LEU A 284 -41.20 2.28 -4.54
N THR A 285 -40.54 2.69 -3.45
CA THR A 285 -41.08 3.66 -2.50
C THR A 285 -40.31 4.98 -2.53
N ASN A 286 -38.99 4.94 -2.72
CA ASN A 286 -38.15 6.14 -2.78
C ASN A 286 -36.84 5.89 -3.53
N GLN A 287 -36.18 6.95 -3.97
CA GLN A 287 -34.78 6.92 -4.41
C GLN A 287 -33.93 7.60 -3.35
N ILE A 288 -32.97 6.86 -2.77
CA ILE A 288 -32.12 7.38 -1.71
C ILE A 288 -31.04 8.29 -2.30
N ASP A 289 -30.38 7.82 -3.37
CA ASP A 289 -29.35 8.55 -4.11
C ASP A 289 -29.17 7.99 -5.54
N GLU A 290 -28.07 8.34 -6.22
CA GLU A 290 -27.76 7.88 -7.59
C GLU A 290 -27.43 6.39 -7.70
N ASN A 291 -27.26 5.68 -6.58
CA ASN A 291 -26.85 4.29 -6.52
C ASN A 291 -27.86 3.36 -5.84
N TRP A 292 -28.80 3.90 -5.04
CA TRP A 292 -29.72 3.11 -4.20
C TRP A 292 -31.19 3.50 -4.36
N TYR A 293 -32.04 2.48 -4.55
CA TYR A 293 -33.49 2.56 -4.38
C TYR A 293 -33.93 2.02 -3.01
N GLU A 294 -35.05 2.52 -2.52
CA GLU A 294 -35.82 1.93 -1.43
C GLU A 294 -37.10 1.33 -2.01
N GLY A 295 -37.45 0.14 -1.55
CA GLY A 295 -38.68 -0.52 -1.98
C GLY A 295 -39.20 -1.52 -0.99
N MET A 296 -40.29 -2.18 -1.38
CA MET A 296 -40.99 -3.18 -0.59
C MET A 296 -41.24 -4.44 -1.40
N LEU A 297 -40.90 -5.59 -0.82
CA LEU A 297 -41.15 -6.92 -1.36
C LEU A 297 -41.70 -7.82 -0.25
N HIS A 298 -42.83 -8.48 -0.49
CA HIS A 298 -43.49 -9.37 0.47
C HIS A 298 -43.75 -8.76 1.86
N GLY A 299 -43.96 -7.44 1.93
CA GLY A 299 -44.21 -6.70 3.19
C GLY A 299 -42.94 -6.32 3.96
N HIS A 300 -41.75 -6.62 3.43
CA HIS A 300 -40.46 -6.17 3.95
C HIS A 300 -39.96 -4.99 3.15
N SER A 301 -39.49 -3.95 3.84
CA SER A 301 -38.91 -2.76 3.24
C SER A 301 -37.41 -2.69 3.48
N GLY A 302 -36.70 -2.15 2.50
CA GLY A 302 -35.27 -1.92 2.60
C GLY A 302 -34.70 -1.31 1.32
N PHE A 303 -33.40 -1.03 1.34
CA PHE A 303 -32.69 -0.43 0.22
C PHE A 303 -31.92 -1.48 -0.60
N PHE A 304 -31.76 -1.20 -1.89
CA PHE A 304 -31.05 -2.07 -2.84
C PHE A 304 -30.42 -1.29 -4.00
N PRO A 305 -29.35 -1.82 -4.61
CA PRO A 305 -28.62 -1.11 -5.66
C PRO A 305 -29.41 -1.01 -6.96
N ILE A 306 -29.39 0.17 -7.58
CA ILE A 306 -30.14 0.47 -8.82
C ILE A 306 -29.73 -0.47 -9.96
N ASN A 307 -28.45 -0.83 -10.06
CA ASN A 307 -27.92 -1.66 -11.14
C ASN A 307 -28.41 -3.13 -11.11
N TYR A 308 -29.13 -3.53 -10.06
CA TYR A 308 -29.69 -4.88 -9.90
C TYR A 308 -31.13 -4.99 -10.37
N VAL A 309 -31.75 -3.88 -10.80
CA VAL A 309 -33.17 -3.83 -11.15
C VAL A 309 -33.42 -3.09 -12.47
N GLU A 310 -34.51 -3.46 -13.14
CA GLU A 310 -35.05 -2.76 -14.30
C GLU A 310 -36.33 -2.03 -13.87
N ILE A 311 -36.36 -0.71 -14.02
CA ILE A 311 -37.53 0.11 -13.67
C ILE A 311 -38.65 -0.19 -14.66
N LEU A 312 -39.79 -0.66 -14.16
CA LEU A 312 -41.00 -0.86 -14.96
C LEU A 312 -41.90 0.36 -14.92
N VAL A 313 -42.04 0.97 -13.73
CA VAL A 313 -42.80 2.19 -13.49
C VAL A 313 -41.96 3.08 -12.57
N ALA A 314 -41.58 4.27 -13.04
CA ALA A 314 -40.72 5.18 -12.30
C ALA A 314 -41.46 5.83 -11.11
N LEU A 315 -40.71 6.27 -10.11
CA LEU A 315 -41.23 7.10 -9.02
C LEU A 315 -41.75 8.43 -9.57
N PRO A 316 -42.91 8.94 -9.10
CA PRO A 316 -43.36 10.28 -9.45
C PRO A 316 -42.39 11.34 -8.92
N HIS A 317 -42.10 12.35 -9.74
CA HIS A 317 -41.22 13.49 -9.41
C HIS A 317 -41.74 14.35 -8.26
#